data_AF-A0A239BHJ1-F1
#
_entry.id   AF-A0A239BHJ1-F1
#
_cell.length_a   1.000
_cell.length_b   1.000
_cell.length_c   1.000
_cell.angle_alpha   90.00
_cell.angle_beta   90.00
_cell.angle_gamma   90.00
#
_symmetry.space_group_name_H-M   'P 1'
#
loop_
_entity.id
_entity.type
_entity.pdbx_description
1 polymer ?
#
loop_
_entity_poly.entity_id
_entity_poly.type
_entity_poly.pdbx_seq_one_letter_code
_entity_poly.pdbx_strand_id
1 'polypeptide(L)' 'MKSFYEFNRNSLQERLEQYKLYPEMALFHIALREEMGEEEYQAFYCAEREAQKLGAPLLYQNVREWTAA' A
#
# COMPACT_ATOMS: atom_id res chain seq x y z
N MET A 1 9.06 -13.94 0.34
CA MET A 1 8.58 -13.00 -0.69
C MET A 1 8.83 -11.59 -0.16
N LYS A 2 9.41 -10.71 -0.98
CA LYS A 2 9.71 -9.33 -0.62
C LYS A 2 8.42 -8.52 -0.54
N SER A 3 8.23 -7.71 0.48
CA SER A 3 7.02 -6.88 0.66
C SER A 3 6.98 -5.71 -0.34
N PHE A 4 5.79 -5.18 -0.63
CA PHE A 4 5.62 -4.00 -1.49
C PHE A 4 6.50 -2.81 -1.05
N TYR A 5 6.68 -2.59 0.25
CA TYR A 5 7.39 -1.43 0.80
C TYR A 5 8.91 -1.66 0.96
N GLU A 6 9.40 -2.86 0.66
CA GLU A 6 10.84 -3.20 0.71
C GLU A 6 11.57 -2.89 -0.61
N PHE A 7 10.84 -2.58 -1.69
CA PHE A 7 11.45 -2.22 -2.98
C PHE A 7 12.04 -0.81 -2.95
N ASN A 8 13.24 -0.66 -3.51
CA ASN A 8 13.88 0.64 -3.65
C ASN A 8 13.24 1.43 -4.79
N ARG A 9 12.44 2.44 -4.45
CA ARG A 9 11.80 3.35 -5.42
C ARG A 9 12.79 4.18 -6.25
N ASN A 10 14.03 4.34 -5.78
CA ASN A 10 15.07 5.08 -6.51
C ASN A 10 15.76 4.20 -7.57
N SER A 11 15.55 2.88 -7.54
CA SER A 11 16.04 1.96 -8.56
C SER A 11 14.94 1.71 -9.60
N LEU A 12 15.22 2.02 -10.87
CA LEU A 12 14.29 1.74 -11.96
C LEU A 12 13.97 0.24 -12.05
N GLN A 13 14.98 -0.60 -11.87
CA GLN A 13 14.84 -2.05 -11.97
C GLN A 13 13.92 -2.60 -10.87
N GLU A 14 14.11 -2.18 -9.63
CA GLU A 14 13.25 -2.61 -8.52
C GLU A 14 11.84 -2.06 -8.63
N ARG A 15 11.65 -0.85 -9.19
CA ARG A 15 10.33 -0.34 -9.50
C ARG A 15 9.59 -1.20 -10.52
N LEU A 16 10.25 -1.58 -11.61
CA LEU A 16 9.62 -2.45 -12.62
C LEU A 16 9.25 -3.81 -12.03
N GLU A 17 10.11 -4.36 -11.17
CA GLU A 17 9.83 -5.60 -10.46
C GLU A 17 8.67 -5.46 -9.47
N GLN A 18 8.61 -4.37 -8.71
CA GLN A 18 7.50 -4.05 -7.80
C GLN A 18 6.17 -3.98 -8.56
N TYR A 19 6.14 -3.32 -9.72
CA TYR A 19 4.92 -3.19 -10.53
C TYR A 19 4.49 -4.54 -11.12
N LYS A 20 5.45 -5.41 -11.45
CA LYS A 20 5.16 -6.77 -11.92
C LYS A 20 4.59 -7.66 -10.82
N LEU A 21 5.13 -7.54 -9.60
CA LEU A 21 4.73 -8.37 -8.45
C LEU A 21 3.45 -7.87 -7.77
N TYR A 22 3.22 -6.56 -7.77
CA TYR A 22 2.13 -5.89 -7.06
C TYR A 22 1.46 -4.81 -7.93
N PRO A 23 0.89 -5.18 -9.09
CA PRO A 23 0.35 -4.21 -10.05
C PRO A 23 -0.79 -3.37 -9.46
N GLU A 24 -1.71 -4.00 -8.73
CA GLU A 24 -2.89 -3.35 -8.14
C GLU A 24 -2.48 -2.36 -7.05
N MET A 25 -1.57 -2.75 -6.16
CA MET A 25 -1.03 -1.83 -5.14
C MET A 25 -0.24 -0.68 -5.75
N ALA A 26 0.55 -0.94 -6.80
CA ALA A 26 1.28 0.11 -7.49
C ALA A 26 0.31 1.15 -8.08
N LEU A 27 -0.77 0.71 -8.76
CA LEU A 27 -1.80 1.58 -9.30
C LEU A 27 -2.54 2.35 -8.20
N PHE A 28 -2.88 1.70 -7.10
CA PHE A 28 -3.52 2.34 -5.95
C PHE A 28 -2.65 3.47 -5.38
N HIS A 29 -1.36 3.22 -5.19
CA HIS A 29 -0.41 4.24 -4.69
C HIS A 29 -0.16 5.36 -5.70
N ILE A 30 -0.26 5.11 -7.00
CA ILE A 30 -0.23 6.16 -8.03
C ILE A 30 -1.45 7.06 -7.89
N ALA A 31 -2.65 6.48 -7.88
CA ALA A 31 -3.90 7.24 -7.76
C ALA A 31 -3.98 8.05 -6.46
N LEU A 32 -3.57 7.46 -5.33
CA LEU A 32 -3.49 8.15 -4.04
C LEU A 32 -2.62 9.40 -4.08
N ARG A 33 -1.49 9.33 -4.78
CA ARG A 33 -0.56 10.46 -4.89
C ARG A 33 -1.10 11.57 -5.78
N GLU A 34 -1.98 11.24 -6.71
CA GLU A 34 -2.65 12.24 -7.56
C GLU A 34 -3.79 12.96 -6.81
N GLU A 35 -4.45 12.26 -5.88
CA GLU A 35 -5.55 12.82 -5.08
C GLU A 35 -5.05 13.60 -3.85
N MET A 36 -4.01 13.11 -3.18
CA MET A 36 -3.51 13.66 -1.92
C MET A 36 -2.34 14.62 -2.12
N GLY A 37 -2.14 15.54 -1.15
CA GLY A 37 -0.91 16.32 -1.09
C GLY A 37 0.31 15.43 -0.88
N GLU A 38 1.49 15.83 -1.39
CA GLU A 38 2.73 15.04 -1.26
C GLU A 38 3.06 14.73 0.20
N GLU A 39 2.88 15.70 1.12
CA GLU A 39 3.14 15.50 2.55
C GLU A 39 2.19 14.48 3.17
N GLU A 40 0.90 14.53 2.81
CA GLU A 40 -0.12 13.61 3.31
C GLU A 40 0.14 12.19 2.80
N TYR A 41 0.50 12.06 1.51
CA TYR A 41 0.87 10.78 0.92
C TYR A 41 2.11 10.19 1.58
N GLN A 42 3.13 11.00 1.87
CA GLN A 42 4.34 10.55 2.57
C GLN A 42 4.02 10.04 3.98
N ALA A 43 3.16 10.75 4.71
CA ALA A 43 2.70 10.32 6.03
C ALA A 43 1.95 8.98 5.95
N PHE A 44 1.03 8.84 5.01
CA PHE A 44 0.30 7.59 4.75
C PHE A 44 1.26 6.43 4.41
N TYR A 45 2.18 6.64 3.48
CA TYR A 45 3.13 5.63 3.04
C TYR A 45 4.04 5.15 4.19
N CYS A 46 4.51 6.07 5.04
CA CYS A 46 5.29 5.73 6.22
C CYS A 46 4.49 4.90 7.22
N ALA A 47 3.25 5.30 7.51
CA ALA A 47 2.36 4.58 8.44
C ALA A 47 2.07 3.15 7.95
N GLU A 48 1.72 2.98 6.67
CA GLU A 48 1.45 1.66 6.08
C GLU A 48 2.67 0.74 6.14
N ARG A 49 3.86 1.28 5.83
CA ARG A 49 5.11 0.52 5.92
C ARG A 49 5.39 0.06 7.34
N GLU A 50 5.11 0.88 8.34
CA GLU A 50 5.28 0.53 9.75
C GLU A 50 4.24 -0.49 10.22
N ALA A 51 2.98 -0.32 9.82
CA ALA A 51 1.90 -1.25 10.11
C ALA A 51 2.20 -2.66 9.59
N GLN A 52 2.79 -2.77 8.38
CA GLN A 52 3.20 -4.05 7.82
C GLN A 52 4.28 -4.74 8.64
N LYS A 53 5.24 -3.99 9.21
CA LYS A 53 6.31 -4.55 10.07
C LYS A 53 5.79 -5.05 11.40
N LEU A 54 4.74 -4.41 11.92
CA LEU A 54 4.08 -4.79 13.17
C LEU A 54 3.13 -5.99 13.00
N GLY A 55 3.05 -6.56 11.79
CA GLY A 55 2.18 -7.70 11.50
C GLY A 55 0.72 -7.38 11.74
N ALA A 56 0.26 -6.18 11.39
CA ALA A 56 -1.10 -5.73 11.65
C ALA A 56 -2.14 -6.68 11.01
N PRO A 57 -2.91 -7.44 11.81
CA PRO A 57 -3.99 -8.28 11.31
C PRO A 57 -5.29 -7.43 11.23
N LEU A 58 -5.23 -6.22 10.66
CA LEU A 58 -6.31 -5.23 10.78
C LEU A 58 -7.03 -4.89 9.46
N LEU A 59 -6.82 -5.64 8.37
CA LEU A 59 -7.49 -5.35 7.09
C LEU A 59 -8.27 -6.51 6.48
N TYR A 60 -8.65 -7.50 7.28
CA TYR A 60 -9.62 -8.51 6.86
C TYR A 60 -10.69 -8.75 7.94
N GLN A 61 -11.41 -7.70 8.31
CA GLN A 61 -12.77 -7.90 8.81
C GLN A 61 -13.66 -8.24 7.62
N ASN A 62 -13.65 -9.53 7.26
CA ASN A 62 -14.67 -10.11 6.40
C ASN A 62 -16.05 -9.81 7.00
N VAL A 63 -16.92 -9.22 6.17
CA VAL A 63 -18.39 -9.22 6.29
C VAL A 63 -18.96 -8.41 7.47
N ARG A 64 -19.17 -7.11 7.26
CA ARG A 64 -20.34 -6.44 7.84
C ARG A 64 -21.55 -6.83 6.99
N GLU A 65 -22.20 -7.93 7.36
CA GLU A 65 -23.59 -8.17 6.95
C GLU A 65 -24.44 -7.05 7.54
N TRP A 66 -25.00 -6.21 6.68
CA TRP A 66 -26.05 -5.28 7.08
C TRP A 66 -27.31 -6.10 7.37
N THR A 67 -27.57 -6.44 8.63
CA THR A 67 -28.90 -6.91 9.02
C THR A 67 -29.85 -5.72 8.98
N ALA A 68 -30.62 -5.60 7.90
CA ALA A 68 -31.83 -4.80 7.90
C ALA A 68 -32.84 -5.48 8.85
N ALA A 69 -33.27 -4.74 9.87
CA ALA A 69 -34.41 -5.09 10.71
C ALA A 69 -35.64 -4.32 10.24
#